data_AF-A0A9X3J2M5-F1
#
_entry.id   AF-A0A9X3J2M5-F1
#
_cell.length_a   1.000
_cell.length_b   1.000
_cell.length_c   1.000
_cell.angle_alpha   90.00
_cell.angle_beta   90.00
_cell.angle_gamma   90.00
#
_symmetry.space_group_name_H-M   'P 1'
#
loop_
_entity.id
_entity.type
_entity.pdbx_description
1 polymer ?
#
loop_
_entity_poly.entity_id
_entity_poly.type
_entity_poly.pdbx_seq_one_letter_code
_entity_poly.pdbx_strand_id
1 'polypeptide(L)'
;MMRKGFPRTGSIVQLDPPEHTAVRRKLNAAFTADRIAALEDTIVALADGLVDGFVADGRTELMTRFCGPLPVAVIAGILGISQADASKFGQWADDAARLFMGGQLPTDEWVRAAEAWWRCNITSPTSSARERANRRPTC
;
A
#
# COMPACT_ATOMS: atom_id res chain seq x y z
N MET A 1 18.03 -14.71 13.42
CA MET A 1 16.60 -15.05 13.35
C MET A 1 15.98 -14.78 11.96
N MET A 2 16.76 -14.57 10.88
CA MET A 2 16.25 -14.44 9.48
C MET A 2 16.23 -15.78 8.70
N ARG A 3 16.54 -16.91 9.36
CA ARG A 3 16.71 -18.24 8.74
C ARG A 3 15.41 -18.92 8.31
N LYS A 4 14.24 -18.41 8.70
CA LYS A 4 12.93 -19.05 8.46
C LYS A 4 12.25 -18.62 7.15
N GLY A 5 12.89 -17.75 6.36
CA GLY A 5 12.31 -17.24 5.12
C GLY A 5 11.18 -16.23 5.38
N PHE A 6 11.03 -15.28 4.45
CA PHE A 6 9.95 -14.30 4.47
C PHE A 6 8.60 -15.01 4.32
N PRO A 7 7.60 -14.75 5.18
CA PRO A 7 6.32 -15.43 5.08
C PRO A 7 5.64 -15.10 3.74
N ARG A 8 5.29 -16.14 2.97
CA ARG A 8 4.45 -16.00 1.78
C ARG A 8 2.99 -15.74 2.19
N THR A 9 2.72 -14.57 2.76
CA THR A 9 1.35 -14.04 2.77
C THR A 9 1.01 -13.70 1.32
N GLY A 10 0.36 -14.65 0.62
CA GLY A 10 0.10 -14.54 -0.81
C GLY A 10 -0.76 -13.32 -1.12
N SER A 11 -0.20 -12.38 -1.87
CA SER A 11 -0.97 -11.32 -2.51
C SER A 11 -1.93 -11.92 -3.53
N ILE A 12 -3.06 -11.27 -3.81
CA ILE A 12 -4.01 -11.74 -4.84
C ILE A 12 -3.32 -11.95 -6.20
N VAL A 13 -2.30 -11.16 -6.52
CA VAL A 13 -1.55 -11.25 -7.78
C VAL A 13 -0.69 -12.52 -7.89
N GLN A 14 -0.51 -13.26 -6.78
CA GLN A 14 0.29 -14.48 -6.71
C GLN A 14 -0.58 -15.74 -6.59
N LEU A 15 -1.90 -15.59 -6.70
CA LEU A 15 -2.86 -16.69 -6.63
C LEU A 15 -3.29 -17.10 -8.04
N ASP A 16 -3.47 -18.40 -8.25
CA ASP A 16 -4.13 -18.96 -9.42
C ASP A 16 -5.63 -19.21 -9.14
N PRO A 17 -6.47 -19.43 -10.17
CA PRO A 17 -7.80 -19.99 -9.96
C PRO A 17 -7.72 -21.38 -9.29
N PRO A 18 -8.65 -21.75 -8.41
CA PRO A 18 -9.90 -21.03 -8.07
C PRO A 18 -9.76 -19.94 -7.00
N GLU A 19 -8.66 -19.91 -6.24
CA GLU A 19 -8.46 -18.99 -5.12
C GLU A 19 -8.47 -17.53 -5.59
N HIS A 20 -7.75 -17.21 -6.66
CA HIS A 20 -7.72 -15.88 -7.26
C HIS A 20 -9.14 -15.38 -7.57
N THR A 21 -9.95 -16.21 -8.22
CA THR A 21 -11.33 -15.87 -8.60
C THR A 21 -12.20 -15.59 -7.37
N ALA A 22 -12.05 -16.38 -6.32
CA ALA A 22 -12.80 -16.20 -5.07
C ALA A 22 -12.42 -14.89 -4.36
N VAL A 23 -11.13 -14.55 -4.28
CA VAL A 23 -10.65 -13.30 -3.67
C VAL A 23 -11.03 -12.10 -4.53
N ARG A 24 -10.79 -12.16 -5.85
CA ARG A 24 -11.09 -11.06 -6.79
C ARG A 24 -12.57 -10.69 -6.77
N ARG A 25 -13.46 -11.68 -6.73
CA ARG A 25 -14.92 -11.44 -6.64
C ARG A 25 -15.30 -10.63 -5.40
N LYS A 26 -14.67 -10.89 -4.24
CA LYS A 26 -14.91 -10.13 -3.01
C LYS A 26 -14.35 -8.71 -3.11
N LEU A 27 -13.15 -8.56 -3.68
CA LEU A 27 -12.52 -7.24 -3.86
C LEU A 27 -13.26 -6.35 -4.87
N ASN A 28 -13.76 -6.90 -5.97
CA ASN A 28 -14.45 -6.13 -7.02
C ASN A 28 -15.67 -5.36 -6.50
N ALA A 29 -16.36 -5.87 -5.46
CA ALA A 29 -17.47 -5.15 -4.83
C ALA A 29 -17.03 -3.81 -4.19
N ALA A 30 -15.75 -3.66 -3.86
CA ALA A 30 -15.18 -2.43 -3.36
C ALA A 30 -14.83 -1.41 -4.47
N PHE A 31 -14.60 -1.89 -5.70
CA PHE A 31 -14.10 -1.09 -6.85
C PHE A 31 -15.09 -1.10 -8.03
N THR A 32 -16.38 -0.92 -7.75
CA THR A 32 -17.40 -0.80 -8.81
C THR A 32 -17.25 0.53 -9.55
N ALA A 33 -17.74 0.60 -10.80
CA ALA A 33 -17.67 1.82 -11.62
C ALA A 33 -18.25 3.04 -10.88
N ASP A 34 -19.43 2.88 -10.27
CA ASP A 34 -20.08 3.96 -9.52
C ASP A 34 -19.25 4.44 -8.32
N ARG A 35 -18.56 3.52 -7.62
CA ARG A 35 -17.68 3.88 -6.51
C ARG A 35 -16.44 4.61 -6.98
N ILE A 36 -15.88 4.22 -8.12
CA ILE A 36 -14.74 4.92 -8.72
C ILE A 36 -15.17 6.30 -9.21
N ALA A 37 -16.32 6.42 -9.87
CA ALA A 37 -16.86 7.71 -10.32
C ALA A 37 -17.11 8.66 -9.15
N ALA A 38 -17.61 8.16 -8.01
CA ALA A 38 -17.79 8.97 -6.80
C ALA A 38 -16.48 9.51 -6.20
N LEU A 39 -15.31 9.02 -6.62
CA LEU A 39 -14.01 9.57 -6.18
C LEU A 39 -13.55 10.77 -7.00
N GLU A 40 -14.19 11.08 -8.13
CA GLU A 40 -13.75 12.12 -9.07
C GLU A 40 -13.54 13.47 -8.37
N ASP A 41 -14.55 14.00 -7.69
CA ASP A 41 -14.46 15.28 -6.96
C ASP A 41 -13.34 15.28 -5.91
N THR A 42 -13.13 14.14 -5.25
CA THR A 42 -12.05 14.01 -4.25
C THR A 42 -10.68 14.01 -4.91
N ILE A 43 -10.52 13.33 -6.04
CA ILE A 43 -9.27 13.28 -6.80
C ILE A 43 -8.94 14.67 -7.36
N VAL A 44 -9.94 15.38 -7.88
CA VAL A 44 -9.79 16.76 -8.38
C VAL A 44 -9.34 17.68 -7.25
N ALA A 45 -10.02 17.66 -6.10
CA ALA A 45 -9.63 18.49 -4.96
C ALA A 45 -8.21 18.20 -4.45
N LEU A 46 -7.79 16.93 -4.44
CA LEU A 46 -6.43 16.54 -4.09
C LEU A 46 -5.41 17.03 -5.13
N ALA A 47 -5.74 16.92 -6.42
CA ALA A 47 -4.88 17.39 -7.50
C ALA A 47 -4.71 18.91 -7.46
N ASP A 48 -5.79 19.66 -7.30
CA ASP A 48 -5.79 21.12 -7.18
C ASP A 48 -4.92 21.56 -6.00
N GLY A 49 -5.11 20.95 -4.82
CA GLY A 49 -4.30 21.28 -3.64
C GLY A 49 -2.80 21.00 -3.80
N LEU A 50 -2.42 19.98 -4.58
CA LEU A 50 -1.02 19.72 -4.90
C LEU A 50 -0.47 20.76 -5.88
N VAL A 51 -1.25 21.13 -6.91
CA VAL A 51 -0.87 22.15 -7.91
C VAL A 51 -0.71 23.51 -7.27
N ASP A 52 -1.62 23.92 -6.38
CA ASP A 52 -1.55 25.17 -5.64
C ASP A 52 -0.23 25.33 -4.87
N GLY A 53 0.36 24.22 -4.43
CA GLY A 53 1.63 24.18 -3.72
C GLY A 53 2.88 24.46 -4.58
N PHE A 54 2.76 24.57 -5.91
CA PHE A 54 3.90 24.89 -6.79
C PHE A 54 3.56 25.78 -7.98
N VAL A 55 2.29 26.08 -8.26
CA VAL A 55 1.88 26.82 -9.46
C VAL A 55 2.52 28.22 -9.54
N ALA A 56 2.69 28.89 -8.41
CA ALA A 56 3.32 30.22 -8.34
C ALA A 56 4.82 30.21 -8.68
N ASP A 57 5.49 29.07 -8.56
CA ASP A 57 6.94 28.94 -8.80
C ASP A 57 7.28 28.94 -10.30
N GLY A 58 6.29 28.72 -11.17
CA GLY A 58 6.43 28.66 -12.64
C GLY A 58 7.21 27.46 -13.17
N ARG A 59 7.78 26.63 -12.28
CA ARG A 59 8.49 25.39 -12.59
C ARG A 59 8.45 24.45 -11.39
N THR A 60 8.44 23.14 -11.64
CA THR A 60 8.45 22.12 -10.59
C THR A 60 9.05 20.80 -11.09
N GLU A 61 9.47 19.95 -10.17
CA GLU A 61 9.77 18.54 -10.46
C GLU A 61 8.48 17.74 -10.21
N LEU A 62 7.83 17.33 -11.29
CA LEU A 62 6.46 16.83 -11.23
C LEU A 62 6.36 15.47 -10.54
N MET A 63 7.40 14.63 -10.59
CA MET A 63 7.34 13.28 -10.06
C MET A 63 7.24 13.28 -8.53
N THR A 64 8.07 14.09 -7.88
CA THR A 64 8.11 14.27 -6.43
C THR A 64 7.01 15.19 -5.90
N ARG A 65 6.56 16.17 -6.70
CA ARG A 65 5.57 17.16 -6.25
C ARG A 65 4.11 16.81 -6.60
N PHE A 66 3.85 15.94 -7.57
CA PHE A 66 2.49 15.63 -8.02
C PHE A 66 2.25 14.14 -8.29
N CYS A 67 3.02 13.50 -9.19
CA CYS A 67 2.72 12.15 -9.66
C CYS A 67 2.88 11.06 -8.59
N GLY A 68 3.84 11.21 -7.68
CA GLY A 68 3.99 10.33 -6.53
C GLY A 68 2.96 10.61 -5.42
N PRO A 69 2.82 11.87 -4.95
CA PRO A 69 1.89 12.22 -3.88
C PRO A 69 0.41 11.94 -4.20
N LEU A 70 -0.06 12.21 -5.42
CA LEU A 70 -1.49 12.13 -5.74
C LEU A 70 -2.06 10.71 -5.56
N PRO A 71 -1.50 9.64 -6.18
CA PRO A 71 -2.02 8.28 -5.99
C PRO A 71 -1.95 7.81 -4.53
N VAL A 72 -0.90 8.19 -3.79
CA VAL A 72 -0.76 7.86 -2.36
C VAL A 72 -1.90 8.48 -1.56
N ALA A 73 -2.19 9.77 -1.78
CA ALA A 73 -3.27 10.48 -1.09
C ALA A 73 -4.65 9.87 -1.41
N VAL A 74 -4.90 9.54 -2.68
CA VAL A 74 -6.16 8.90 -3.11
C VAL A 74 -6.36 7.55 -2.42
N ILE A 75 -5.35 6.67 -2.45
CA ILE A 75 -5.45 5.36 -1.81
C ILE A 75 -5.55 5.47 -0.29
N ALA A 76 -4.79 6.39 0.33
CA ALA A 76 -4.87 6.65 1.77
C ALA A 76 -6.30 7.06 2.18
N GLY A 77 -6.95 7.94 1.39
CA GLY A 77 -8.34 8.34 1.59
C GLY A 77 -9.32 7.18 1.49
N ILE A 78 -9.19 6.33 0.46
CA ILE A 78 -10.03 5.13 0.29
C ILE A 78 -9.89 4.16 1.47
N LEU A 79 -8.68 4.06 2.04
CA LEU A 79 -8.39 3.19 3.18
C LEU A 79 -8.71 3.82 4.54
N GLY A 80 -9.17 5.08 4.58
CA GLY A 80 -9.45 5.81 5.83
C GLY A 80 -8.20 6.12 6.65
N ILE A 81 -7.03 6.21 6.01
CA ILE A 81 -5.77 6.56 6.67
C ILE A 81 -5.77 8.05 7.01
N SER A 82 -5.34 8.38 8.22
CA SER A 82 -5.24 9.77 8.66
C SER A 82 -4.22 10.55 7.83
N GLN A 83 -4.41 11.86 7.65
CA GLN A 83 -3.45 12.69 6.92
C GLN A 83 -2.04 12.68 7.57
N ALA A 84 -1.98 12.54 8.89
CA ALA A 84 -0.71 12.43 9.61
C ALA A 84 0.06 11.14 9.27
N ASP A 85 -0.66 10.07 8.93
CA ASP A 85 -0.09 8.77 8.60
C ASP A 85 0.12 8.57 7.08
N ALA A 86 -0.47 9.41 6.23
CA ALA A 86 -0.44 9.26 4.77
C ALA A 86 0.99 9.23 4.19
N SER A 87 1.90 10.08 4.69
CA SER A 87 3.31 10.09 4.26
C SER A 87 4.02 8.78 4.62
N LYS A 88 3.78 8.27 5.82
CA LYS A 88 4.33 7.00 6.30
C LYS A 88 3.77 5.82 5.51
N PHE A 89 2.48 5.87 5.19
CA PHE A 89 1.83 4.90 4.32
C PHE A 89 2.44 4.88 2.91
N GLY A 90 2.68 6.06 2.32
CA GLY A 90 3.35 6.16 1.01
C GLY A 90 4.73 5.50 1.00
N GLN A 91 5.54 5.75 2.05
CA GLN A 91 6.85 5.11 2.19
C GLN A 91 6.73 3.58 2.26
N TRP A 92 5.78 3.06 3.04
CA TRP A 92 5.54 1.62 3.11
C TRP A 92 5.09 1.01 1.79
N ALA A 93 4.26 1.72 1.02
CA ALA A 93 3.80 1.27 -0.28
C ALA A 93 4.96 1.22 -1.30
N ASP A 94 5.83 2.23 -1.28
CA ASP A 94 7.03 2.30 -2.13
C ASP A 94 8.01 1.18 -1.78
N ASP A 95 8.28 0.95 -0.49
CA ASP A 95 9.13 -0.14 -0.03
C ASP A 95 8.55 -1.52 -0.38
N ALA A 96 7.23 -1.70 -0.27
CA ALA A 96 6.56 -2.91 -0.72
C ALA A 96 6.70 -3.10 -2.23
N ALA A 97 6.54 -2.05 -3.03
CA ALA A 97 6.71 -2.10 -4.48
C ALA A 97 8.14 -2.49 -4.85
N ARG A 98 9.15 -1.93 -4.18
CA ARG A 98 10.56 -2.33 -4.33
C ARG A 98 10.78 -3.82 -4.05
N LEU A 99 10.23 -4.35 -2.97
CA LEU A 99 10.38 -5.76 -2.59
C LEU A 99 9.69 -6.73 -3.55
N PHE A 100 8.47 -6.41 -3.99
CA PHE A 100 7.64 -7.37 -4.71
C PHE A 100 7.65 -7.18 -6.23
N MET A 101 8.01 -5.99 -6.71
CA MET A 101 7.97 -5.62 -8.13
C MET A 101 9.28 -5.00 -8.63
N GLY A 102 10.15 -4.51 -7.73
CA GLY A 102 11.44 -3.93 -8.06
C GLY A 102 12.52 -4.98 -8.30
N GLY A 103 12.43 -5.73 -9.41
CA GLY A 103 13.49 -6.58 -9.99
C GLY A 103 14.67 -7.03 -9.08
N GLN A 104 15.91 -6.92 -9.59
CA GLN A 104 17.12 -7.15 -8.80
C GLN A 104 17.64 -5.82 -8.23
N LEU A 105 17.12 -5.39 -7.08
CA LEU A 105 17.78 -4.31 -6.32
C LEU A 105 19.06 -4.85 -5.67
N PRO A 106 20.07 -4.00 -5.43
CA PRO A 106 21.20 -4.33 -4.56
C PRO A 106 20.73 -4.89 -3.21
N THR A 107 21.47 -5.85 -2.64
CA THR A 107 21.04 -6.59 -1.45
C THR A 107 20.73 -5.69 -0.24
N ASP A 108 21.49 -4.61 -0.07
CA ASP A 108 21.30 -3.65 1.02
C ASP A 108 20.01 -2.86 0.89
N GLU A 109 19.62 -2.45 -0.32
CA GLU A 109 18.34 -1.79 -0.58
C GLU A 109 17.16 -2.77 -0.36
N TRP A 110 17.33 -4.02 -0.78
CA TRP A 110 16.38 -5.11 -0.49
C TRP A 110 16.16 -5.33 1.00
N VAL A 111 17.24 -5.36 1.80
CA VAL A 111 17.16 -5.55 3.25
C VAL A 111 16.44 -4.36 3.92
N ARG A 112 16.76 -3.12 3.53
CA ARG A 112 16.11 -1.92 4.08
C ARG A 112 14.60 -1.92 3.80
N ALA A 113 14.21 -2.20 2.56
CA ALA A 113 12.81 -2.28 2.19
C ALA A 113 12.10 -3.39 2.98
N ALA A 114 12.75 -4.56 3.16
CA ALA A 114 12.20 -5.69 3.91
C ALA A 114 11.97 -5.35 5.39
N GLU A 115 12.91 -4.65 6.02
CA GLU A 115 12.80 -4.18 7.41
C GLU A 115 11.68 -3.14 7.58
N ALA A 116 11.58 -2.19 6.65
CA ALA A 116 10.53 -1.16 6.66
C ALA A 116 9.13 -1.77 6.49
N TRP A 117 8.97 -2.69 5.54
CA TRP A 117 7.73 -3.44 5.33
C TRP A 117 7.36 -4.30 6.54
N TRP A 118 8.34 -4.98 7.16
CA TRP A 118 8.12 -5.81 8.33
C TRP A 118 7.54 -5.01 9.51
N ARG A 119 8.05 -3.78 9.71
CA ARG A 119 7.51 -2.85 10.72
C ARG A 119 6.05 -2.48 10.44
N CYS A 120 5.68 -2.26 9.18
CA CYS A 120 4.30 -1.99 8.77
C CYS A 120 3.39 -3.19 9.08
N ASN A 121 3.81 -4.40 8.70
CA ASN A 121 2.97 -5.59 8.81
C ASN A 121 2.79 -6.07 10.27
N ILE A 122 3.80 -5.95 11.13
CA ILE A 122 3.69 -6.33 12.55
C ILE A 122 2.88 -5.34 13.38
N THR A 123 3.03 -4.03 13.14
CA THR A 123 2.39 -3.00 13.98
C THR A 123 0.91 -2.76 13.66
N SER A 124 0.39 -3.40 12.61
CA SER A 124 -1.05 -3.39 12.28
C SER A 124 -1.86 -4.26 13.27
N PRO A 125 -3.01 -3.79 13.80
CA PRO A 125 -3.78 -4.49 14.85
C PRO A 125 -4.30 -5.89 14.44
N THR A 126 -4.29 -6.22 13.15
CA THR A 126 -4.68 -7.52 12.58
C THR A 126 -3.64 -8.63 12.80
N SER A 127 -2.37 -8.30 13.01
CA SER A 127 -1.30 -9.29 13.27
C SER A 127 -1.55 -10.05 14.59
N SER A 128 -1.95 -9.33 15.64
CA SER A 128 -2.25 -9.89 16.97
C SER A 128 -3.48 -10.81 16.99
N ALA A 129 -4.44 -10.58 16.10
CA ALA A 129 -5.65 -11.40 15.99
C ALA A 129 -5.36 -12.75 15.32
N ARG A 130 -4.49 -12.77 14.31
CA ARG A 130 -4.07 -14.00 13.62
C ARG A 130 -3.14 -14.86 14.49
N GLU A 131 -2.34 -14.23 15.34
CA GLU A 131 -1.42 -14.89 16.28
C GLU A 131 -2.14 -15.51 17.49
N ARG A 132 -3.30 -14.96 17.89
CA ARG A 132 -4.22 -15.62 18.84
C ARG A 132 -5.00 -16.76 18.21
N ALA A 133 -5.45 -16.61 16.97
CA ALA A 133 -6.23 -17.65 16.26
C ALA A 133 -5.41 -18.89 15.86
N ASN A 134 -4.08 -18.78 15.77
CA ASN A 134 -3.19 -19.90 15.40
C ASN A 134 -2.51 -20.60 16.60
N ARG A 135 -2.85 -20.21 17.84
CA ARG A 135 -2.52 -21.03 19.02
C ARG A 135 -3.49 -22.20 19.04
N ARG A 136 -3.06 -23.37 18.57
CA ARG A 136 -3.77 -24.63 18.88
C ARG A 136 -3.91 -24.72 20.41
N PRO A 137 -5.07 -25.14 20.95
CA PRO A 137 -5.14 -25.49 22.36
C PRO A 137 -4.15 -26.64 22.56
N THR A 138 -3.10 -26.37 23.33
CA THR A 138 -2.26 -27.43 23.89
C THR A 138 -3.10 -28.06 24.98
N CYS A 139 -3.39 -29.35 24.81
CA CYS A 139 -3.69 -30.23 25.93
C CYS A 139 -2.41 -30.38 26.76
#